data_AF-A0A2V1DTC6-F1
#
_entry.id   AF-A0A2V1DTC6-F1
#
_cell.length_a   1.000
_cell.length_b   1.000
_cell.length_c   1.000
_cell.angle_alpha   90.00
_cell.angle_beta   90.00
_cell.angle_gamma   90.00
#
_symmetry.space_group_name_H-M   'P 1'
#
loop_
_entity.id
_entity.type
_entity.pdbx_description
1 polymer ?
#
loop_
_entity_poly.entity_id
_entity_poly.type
_entity_poly.pdbx_seq_one_letter_code
_entity_poly.pdbx_strand_id
1 'polypeptide(L)'
;SSAREIIDSIDELNSSFVDAETGHTAMQVSSRLVAALDLVLDIESQGEETEPAPSSAHILEIISKRMNANGQLQYLTQSRRAWAILIDGALATAANLDLTRIDQFAKEIVQLADERFQNGRMPLEDWPMRKILEQIDYNNRNNPDANESDDGYRAEKYPQFFRPPATAAEIEEAEKRLDVELPDDYKEFLSITNGCSPMFGGILYEPALDAVQDIFWITDKPYFVELPLTMIDDSIFWNNNVQVGPIIQIGTEDIDNTWLVPPSKMDEFKASIRKMIE
;
A
#
# COMPACT_ATOMS: atom_id res chain seq x y z
N SER A 1 -1.70 -33.98 14.52
CA SER A 1 -0.32 -33.73 14.96
C SER A 1 -0.39 -33.03 16.31
N SER A 2 0.45 -33.39 17.26
CA SER A 2 0.58 -32.64 18.52
C SER A 2 1.39 -31.35 18.31
N ALA A 3 1.23 -30.34 19.17
CA ALA A 3 2.01 -29.10 19.05
C ALA A 3 3.53 -29.36 19.18
N ARG A 4 3.88 -30.38 19.98
CA ARG A 4 5.24 -30.91 20.11
C ARG A 4 5.81 -31.39 18.78
N GLU A 5 5.07 -32.25 18.06
CA GLU A 5 5.50 -32.75 16.75
C GLU A 5 5.70 -31.63 15.73
N ILE A 6 4.85 -30.59 15.76
CA ILE A 6 5.00 -29.44 14.86
C ILE A 6 6.29 -28.70 15.16
N ILE A 7 6.62 -28.48 16.43
CA ILE A 7 7.85 -27.78 16.85
C ILE A 7 9.09 -28.62 16.61
N ASP A 8 9.08 -29.90 16.95
CA ASP A 8 10.19 -30.80 16.66
C ASP A 8 10.44 -30.86 15.12
N SER A 9 9.37 -30.82 14.29
CA SER A 9 9.51 -30.74 12.83
C SER A 9 10.08 -29.41 12.31
N ILE A 10 10.03 -28.34 13.11
CA ILE A 10 10.65 -27.04 12.79
C ILE A 10 12.15 -27.13 13.07
N ASP A 11 12.55 -27.74 14.19
CA ASP A 11 13.96 -27.95 14.53
C ASP A 11 14.68 -28.83 13.48
N GLU A 12 13.95 -29.79 12.89
CA GLU A 12 14.43 -30.61 11.77
C GLU A 12 14.69 -29.84 10.47
N LEU A 13 14.08 -28.66 10.28
CA LEU A 13 14.31 -27.81 9.10
C LEU A 13 15.68 -27.10 9.12
N ASN A 14 16.52 -27.40 10.12
CA ASN A 14 17.91 -26.96 10.36
C ASN A 14 18.64 -26.45 9.10
N SER A 15 18.38 -25.19 8.79
CA SER A 15 18.97 -24.50 7.64
C SER A 15 19.29 -23.08 8.05
N SER A 16 20.32 -22.50 7.44
CA SER A 16 20.71 -21.10 7.64
C SER A 16 19.62 -20.09 7.23
N PHE A 17 18.49 -20.56 6.69
CA PHE A 17 17.42 -19.75 6.11
C PHE A 17 16.15 -19.76 6.96
N VAL A 18 16.15 -20.40 8.13
CA VAL A 18 14.94 -20.45 8.95
C VAL A 18 14.48 -19.06 9.33
N ASP A 19 15.36 -18.12 9.66
CA ASP A 19 15.03 -16.75 10.07
C ASP A 19 15.06 -15.73 8.92
N ALA A 20 15.15 -16.17 7.67
CA ALA A 20 15.25 -15.26 6.53
C ALA A 20 13.97 -14.44 6.33
N GLU A 21 14.11 -13.19 5.89
CA GLU A 21 12.99 -12.29 5.57
C GLU A 21 12.25 -12.71 4.29
N THR A 22 12.88 -13.57 3.46
CA THR A 22 12.29 -14.14 2.25
C THR A 22 12.49 -15.65 2.17
N GLY A 23 11.85 -16.28 1.18
CA GLY A 23 12.07 -17.70 0.87
C GLY A 23 11.11 -18.66 1.57
N HIS A 24 10.97 -19.83 0.96
CA HIS A 24 9.96 -20.82 1.33
C HIS A 24 10.19 -21.45 2.71
N THR A 25 11.44 -21.71 3.10
CA THR A 25 11.74 -22.34 4.39
C THR A 25 11.33 -21.46 5.57
N ALA A 26 11.69 -20.16 5.56
CA ALA A 26 11.28 -19.23 6.60
C ALA A 26 9.76 -19.12 6.71
N MET A 27 9.07 -19.02 5.57
CA MET A 27 7.61 -18.99 5.49
C MET A 27 6.97 -20.26 6.08
N GLN A 28 7.53 -21.44 5.78
CA GLN A 28 7.06 -22.70 6.36
C GLN A 28 7.23 -22.73 7.88
N VAL A 29 8.37 -22.30 8.41
CA VAL A 29 8.59 -22.22 9.86
C VAL A 29 7.58 -21.28 10.51
N SER A 30 7.39 -20.09 9.95
CA SER A 30 6.44 -19.08 10.42
C SER A 30 5.01 -19.63 10.51
N SER A 31 4.53 -20.29 9.45
CA SER A 31 3.18 -20.89 9.42
C SER A 31 3.02 -22.02 10.44
N ARG A 32 4.06 -22.87 10.61
CA ARG A 32 4.03 -23.98 11.57
C ARG A 32 4.05 -23.50 13.02
N LEU A 33 4.82 -22.45 13.34
CA LEU A 33 4.85 -21.85 14.68
C LEU A 33 3.47 -21.33 15.07
N VAL A 34 2.76 -20.67 14.16
CA VAL A 34 1.39 -20.18 14.42
C VAL A 34 0.40 -21.33 14.56
N ALA A 35 0.52 -22.38 13.74
CA ALA A 35 -0.32 -23.58 13.88
C ALA A 35 -0.09 -24.29 15.23
N ALA A 36 1.16 -24.35 15.71
CA ALA A 36 1.47 -24.88 17.04
C ALA A 36 0.86 -24.00 18.14
N LEU A 37 0.96 -22.66 18.02
CA LEU A 37 0.33 -21.72 18.95
C LEU A 37 -1.18 -21.91 19.01
N ASP A 38 -1.85 -22.01 17.86
CA ASP A 38 -3.30 -22.24 17.77
C ASP A 38 -3.73 -23.50 18.51
N LEU A 39 -2.98 -24.59 18.31
CA LEU A 39 -3.28 -25.87 18.94
C LEU A 39 -3.08 -25.82 20.46
N VAL A 40 -2.01 -25.19 20.93
CA VAL A 40 -1.75 -25.03 22.37
C VAL A 40 -2.82 -24.16 23.02
N LEU A 41 -3.22 -23.06 22.38
CA LEU A 41 -4.28 -22.20 22.91
C LEU A 41 -5.64 -22.91 22.97
N ASP A 42 -5.94 -23.80 22.02
CA ASP A 42 -7.14 -24.62 22.09
C ASP A 42 -7.13 -25.57 23.30
N ILE A 43 -6.01 -26.27 23.50
CA ILE A 43 -5.83 -27.19 24.65
C ILE A 43 -5.90 -26.43 25.98
N GLU A 44 -5.17 -25.31 26.10
CA GLU A 44 -5.17 -24.46 27.31
C GLU A 44 -6.57 -23.92 27.61
N SER A 45 -7.34 -23.54 26.57
CA SER A 45 -8.73 -23.05 26.76
C SER A 45 -9.70 -24.11 27.26
N GLN A 46 -9.39 -25.40 27.04
CA GLN A 46 -10.18 -26.54 27.50
C GLN A 46 -9.79 -26.99 28.92
N GLY A 47 -8.75 -26.37 29.51
CA GLY A 47 -8.23 -26.74 30.83
C GLY A 47 -7.51 -28.09 30.83
N GLU A 48 -7.12 -28.59 29.65
CA GLU A 48 -6.34 -29.81 29.51
C GLU A 48 -4.87 -29.51 29.78
N GLU A 49 -4.18 -30.42 30.47
CA GLU A 49 -2.73 -30.30 30.68
C GLU A 49 -2.01 -30.39 29.33
N THR A 50 -1.12 -29.43 29.09
CA THR A 50 -0.36 -29.33 27.85
C THR A 50 0.76 -30.36 27.75
N GLU A 51 1.02 -31.21 28.75
CA GLU A 51 2.23 -32.05 28.73
C GLU A 51 2.18 -33.17 27.66
N PRO A 52 3.23 -33.30 26.82
CA PRO A 52 4.55 -32.64 26.89
C PRO A 52 4.75 -31.46 25.90
N ALA A 53 3.68 -30.85 25.39
CA ALA A 53 3.75 -29.69 24.49
C ALA A 53 4.22 -28.41 25.22
N PRO A 54 4.99 -27.54 24.53
CA PRO A 54 5.37 -26.25 25.07
C PRO A 54 4.16 -25.33 25.27
N SER A 55 4.26 -24.43 26.26
CA SER A 55 3.21 -23.44 26.55
C SER A 55 3.08 -22.39 25.45
N SER A 56 1.92 -21.74 25.38
CA SER A 56 1.67 -20.63 24.47
C SER A 56 2.69 -19.48 24.64
N ALA A 57 3.09 -19.21 25.89
CA ALA A 57 4.12 -18.23 26.23
C ALA A 57 5.49 -18.57 25.62
N HIS A 58 5.89 -19.84 25.62
CA HIS A 58 7.17 -20.26 25.03
C HIS A 58 7.15 -20.11 23.51
N ILE A 59 6.03 -20.48 22.85
CA ILE A 59 5.90 -20.33 21.40
C ILE A 59 5.92 -18.84 21.02
N LEU A 60 5.25 -17.97 21.78
CA LEU A 60 5.32 -16.52 21.57
C LEU A 60 6.73 -15.95 21.74
N GLU A 61 7.56 -16.50 22.64
CA GLU A 61 8.97 -16.10 22.78
C GLU A 61 9.79 -16.47 21.53
N ILE A 62 9.49 -17.61 20.89
CA ILE A 62 10.13 -18.00 19.63
C ILE A 62 9.67 -17.05 18.51
N ILE A 63 8.37 -16.77 18.43
CA ILE A 63 7.79 -15.85 17.46
C ILE A 63 8.34 -14.43 17.64
N SER A 64 8.51 -13.94 18.88
CA SER A 64 9.02 -12.59 19.15
C SER A 64 10.45 -12.39 18.66
N LYS A 65 11.29 -13.44 18.73
CA LYS A 65 12.66 -13.43 18.18
C LYS A 65 12.70 -13.45 16.66
N ARG A 66 11.58 -13.85 16.03
CA ARG A 66 11.47 -14.10 14.58
C ARG A 66 10.46 -13.19 13.89
N MET A 67 10.08 -12.06 14.50
CA MET A 67 9.01 -11.19 13.96
C MET A 67 9.27 -10.74 12.52
N ASN A 68 10.54 -10.53 12.14
CA ASN A 68 10.91 -10.12 10.78
C ASN A 68 11.07 -11.30 9.80
N ALA A 69 11.01 -12.54 10.26
CA ALA A 69 11.12 -13.71 9.37
C ALA A 69 9.92 -13.77 8.43
N ASN A 70 10.14 -14.29 7.22
CA ASN A 70 9.16 -14.31 6.14
C ASN A 70 7.79 -14.81 6.62
N GLY A 71 6.76 -13.97 6.46
CA GLY A 71 5.37 -14.27 6.80
C GLY A 71 5.06 -14.42 8.30
N GLN A 72 5.99 -14.21 9.23
CA GLN A 72 5.77 -14.48 10.66
C GLN A 72 4.60 -13.68 11.25
N LEU A 73 4.60 -12.36 11.07
CA LEU A 73 3.50 -11.49 11.54
C LEU A 73 2.22 -11.71 10.73
N GLN A 74 2.35 -11.97 9.42
CA GLN A 74 1.20 -12.24 8.55
C GLN A 74 0.43 -13.47 9.02
N TYR A 75 1.11 -14.60 9.29
CA TYR A 75 0.43 -15.78 9.79
C TYR A 75 -0.12 -15.57 11.20
N LEU A 76 0.62 -14.89 12.08
CA LEU A 76 0.16 -14.65 13.44
C LEU A 76 -1.13 -13.82 13.48
N THR A 77 -1.22 -12.79 12.63
CA THR A 77 -2.43 -11.95 12.51
C THR A 77 -3.62 -12.68 11.90
N GLN A 78 -3.43 -13.83 11.24
CA GLN A 78 -4.53 -14.67 10.74
C GLN A 78 -5.07 -15.64 11.81
N SER A 79 -4.36 -15.85 12.91
CA SER A 79 -4.84 -16.70 14.01
C SER A 79 -5.84 -15.94 14.89
N ARG A 80 -7.13 -16.21 14.69
CA ARG A 80 -8.21 -15.66 15.54
C ARG A 80 -8.05 -16.06 17.01
N ARG A 81 -7.49 -17.24 17.30
CA ARG A 81 -7.27 -17.69 18.70
C ARG A 81 -6.17 -16.88 19.36
N ALA A 82 -5.08 -16.60 18.64
CA ALA A 82 -4.01 -15.76 19.15
C ALA A 82 -4.47 -14.32 19.44
N TRP A 83 -5.46 -13.78 18.72
CA TRP A 83 -5.95 -12.41 18.96
C TRP A 83 -6.34 -12.15 20.43
N ALA A 84 -6.91 -13.14 21.11
CA ALA A 84 -7.33 -13.02 22.50
C ALA A 84 -6.15 -12.77 23.46
N ILE A 85 -4.97 -13.34 23.19
CA ILE A 85 -3.77 -13.09 24.01
C ILE A 85 -2.94 -11.92 23.48
N LEU A 86 -3.03 -11.63 22.18
CA LEU A 86 -2.31 -10.51 21.56
C LEU A 86 -2.86 -9.16 22.04
N ILE A 87 -4.18 -9.03 22.19
CA ILE A 87 -4.82 -7.82 22.71
C ILE A 87 -4.41 -7.52 24.16
N ASP A 88 -4.10 -8.56 24.93
CA ASP A 88 -3.61 -8.45 26.32
C ASP A 88 -2.09 -8.19 26.39
N GLY A 89 -1.44 -7.99 25.24
CA GLY A 89 -0.01 -7.67 25.18
C GLY A 89 0.92 -8.86 25.36
N ALA A 90 0.46 -10.11 25.17
CA ALA A 90 1.30 -11.30 25.34
C ALA A 90 2.54 -11.29 24.43
N LEU A 91 2.38 -10.91 23.15
CA LEU A 91 3.51 -10.77 22.23
C LEU A 91 4.42 -9.60 22.61
N ALA A 92 3.85 -8.45 22.98
CA ALA A 92 4.62 -7.29 23.43
C ALA A 92 5.47 -7.62 24.67
N THR A 93 4.91 -8.38 25.61
CA THR A 93 5.63 -8.92 26.76
C THR A 93 6.75 -9.86 26.32
N ALA A 94 6.48 -10.80 25.42
CA ALA A 94 7.49 -11.72 24.88
C ALA A 94 8.61 -11.03 24.08
N ALA A 95 8.32 -9.86 23.50
CA ALA A 95 9.27 -9.02 22.77
C ALA A 95 9.94 -7.94 23.65
N ASN A 96 9.62 -7.89 24.95
CA ASN A 96 10.12 -6.88 25.89
C ASN A 96 9.85 -5.43 25.42
N LEU A 97 8.65 -5.19 24.88
CA LEU A 97 8.20 -3.87 24.43
C LEU A 97 7.52 -3.10 25.56
N ASP A 98 7.50 -1.78 25.43
CA ASP A 98 6.78 -0.90 26.36
C ASP A 98 5.28 -1.00 26.14
N LEU A 99 4.60 -1.75 27.01
CA LEU A 99 3.15 -1.94 26.98
C LEU A 99 2.37 -0.61 27.03
N THR A 100 2.88 0.40 27.75
CA THR A 100 2.22 1.71 27.84
C THR A 100 2.20 2.39 26.47
N ARG A 101 3.32 2.31 25.75
CA ARG A 101 3.45 2.88 24.40
C ARG A 101 2.60 2.11 23.39
N ILE A 102 2.56 0.78 23.49
CA ILE A 102 1.70 -0.06 22.63
C ILE A 102 0.22 0.25 22.86
N ASP A 103 -0.22 0.33 24.11
CA ASP A 103 -1.61 0.68 24.45
C ASP A 103 -2.01 2.06 23.94
N GLN A 104 -1.11 3.03 24.07
CA GLN A 104 -1.33 4.38 23.57
C GLN A 104 -1.48 4.38 22.04
N PHE A 105 -0.58 3.69 21.34
CA PHE A 105 -0.63 3.54 19.88
C PHE A 105 -1.90 2.81 19.41
N ALA A 106 -2.30 1.74 20.10
CA ALA A 106 -3.53 1.00 19.79
C ALA A 106 -4.77 1.89 19.93
N LYS A 107 -4.84 2.72 20.98
CA LYS A 107 -5.92 3.70 21.16
C LYS A 107 -5.95 4.73 20.04
N GLU A 108 -4.79 5.22 19.59
CA GLU A 108 -4.69 6.16 18.47
C GLU A 108 -5.20 5.55 17.17
N ILE A 109 -4.84 4.29 16.86
CA ILE A 109 -5.35 3.58 15.68
C ILE A 109 -6.87 3.41 15.75
N VAL A 110 -7.40 2.96 16.88
CA VAL A 110 -8.85 2.76 17.05
C VAL A 110 -9.58 4.09 16.90
N GLN A 111 -9.08 5.15 17.54
CA GLN A 111 -9.65 6.48 17.42
C GLN A 111 -9.64 6.97 15.96
N LEU A 112 -8.53 6.78 15.24
CA LEU A 112 -8.40 7.17 13.84
C LEU A 112 -9.36 6.38 12.94
N ALA A 113 -9.48 5.07 13.18
CA ALA A 113 -10.42 4.22 12.46
C ALA A 113 -11.86 4.65 12.73
N ASP A 114 -12.24 4.85 14.00
CA ASP A 114 -13.56 5.33 14.40
C ASP A 114 -13.89 6.69 13.77
N GLU A 115 -12.95 7.64 13.81
CA GLU A 115 -13.10 8.94 13.18
C GLU A 115 -13.35 8.81 11.67
N ARG A 116 -12.60 7.94 11.00
CA ARG A 116 -12.76 7.67 9.56
C ARG A 116 -14.08 6.96 9.24
N PHE A 117 -14.55 6.05 10.11
CA PHE A 117 -15.84 5.39 9.93
C PHE A 117 -17.01 6.35 10.11
N GLN A 118 -16.94 7.24 11.10
CA GLN A 118 -18.03 8.18 11.40
C GLN A 118 -18.05 9.37 10.44
N ASN A 119 -16.89 9.93 10.11
CA ASN A 119 -16.78 11.19 9.36
C ASN A 119 -16.31 10.99 7.91
N GLY A 120 -16.01 9.76 7.51
CA GLY A 120 -15.47 9.45 6.19
C GLY A 120 -13.99 9.78 6.08
N ARG A 121 -13.53 10.09 4.86
CA ARG A 121 -12.13 10.47 4.62
C ARG A 121 -11.80 11.73 5.42
N MET A 122 -10.72 11.69 6.20
CA MET A 122 -10.23 12.89 6.88
C MET A 122 -9.94 13.99 5.84
N PRO A 123 -10.31 15.25 6.11
CA PRO A 123 -9.98 16.34 5.22
C PRO A 123 -8.47 16.39 5.02
N LEU A 124 -8.04 16.49 3.77
CA LEU A 124 -6.65 16.80 3.49
C LEU A 124 -6.37 18.19 4.07
N GLU A 125 -5.26 18.33 4.79
CA GLU A 125 -4.81 19.65 5.19
C GLU A 125 -4.61 20.52 3.94
N ASP A 126 -5.00 21.80 4.02
CA ASP A 126 -4.87 22.75 2.91
C ASP A 126 -3.39 23.17 2.75
N TRP A 127 -2.58 22.21 2.30
CA TRP A 127 -1.16 22.39 2.11
C TRP A 127 -0.88 22.95 0.72
N PRO A 128 0.06 23.90 0.59
CA PRO A 128 0.57 24.31 -0.71
C PRO A 128 1.12 23.11 -1.48
N MET A 129 0.96 23.09 -2.82
CA MET A 129 1.39 21.99 -3.70
C MET A 129 2.84 21.56 -3.42
N ARG A 130 3.75 22.53 -3.23
CA ARG A 130 5.15 22.26 -2.89
C ARG A 130 5.30 21.41 -1.63
N LYS A 131 4.55 21.71 -0.58
CA LYS A 131 4.61 20.97 0.68
C LYS A 131 4.05 19.55 0.53
N ILE A 132 3.01 19.38 -0.29
CA ILE A 132 2.47 18.05 -0.64
C ILE A 132 3.55 17.22 -1.33
N LEU A 133 4.21 17.78 -2.34
CA LEU A 133 5.28 17.10 -3.09
C LEU A 133 6.50 16.76 -2.22
N GLU A 134 6.89 17.66 -1.32
CA GLU A 134 7.97 17.42 -0.36
C GLU A 134 7.61 16.29 0.63
N GLN A 135 6.35 16.21 1.06
CA GLN A 135 5.88 15.11 1.89
C GLN A 135 5.85 13.79 1.12
N ILE A 136 5.46 13.79 -0.15
CA ILE A 136 5.50 12.60 -1.01
C ILE A 136 6.94 12.11 -1.16
N ASP A 137 7.90 12.99 -1.46
CA ASP A 137 9.33 12.64 -1.56
C ASP A 137 9.86 12.08 -0.23
N TYR A 138 9.49 12.70 0.90
CA TYR A 138 9.83 12.19 2.22
C TYR A 138 9.28 10.78 2.44
N ASN A 139 7.99 10.56 2.17
CA ASN A 139 7.34 9.27 2.35
C ASN A 139 7.96 8.19 1.45
N ASN A 140 8.24 8.51 0.18
CA ASN A 140 8.87 7.59 -0.75
C ASN A 140 10.22 7.04 -0.26
N ARG A 141 10.97 7.83 0.53
CA ARG A 141 12.32 7.46 1.02
C ARG A 141 12.31 6.84 2.42
N ASN A 142 11.30 7.15 3.22
CA ASN A 142 11.28 6.79 4.65
C ASN A 142 10.19 5.77 5.01
N ASN A 143 9.24 5.49 4.10
CA ASN A 143 8.24 4.48 4.33
C ASN A 143 8.86 3.08 4.14
N PRO A 144 8.81 2.19 5.16
CA PRO A 144 9.32 0.83 5.07
C PRO A 144 8.72 0.03 3.90
N ASP A 145 7.42 0.15 3.65
CA ASP A 145 6.72 -0.57 2.58
C ASP A 145 7.17 -0.08 1.19
N ALA A 146 7.47 1.22 1.07
CA ALA A 146 8.04 1.79 -0.15
C ALA A 146 9.43 1.21 -0.41
N ASN A 147 10.27 1.11 0.63
CA ASN A 147 11.61 0.55 0.54
C ASN A 147 11.59 -0.96 0.25
N GLU A 148 10.64 -1.71 0.81
CA GLU A 148 10.46 -3.13 0.50
C GLU A 148 9.98 -3.35 -0.94
N SER A 149 9.13 -2.43 -1.44
CA SER A 149 8.64 -2.45 -2.82
C SER A 149 9.67 -1.99 -3.85
N ASP A 150 10.79 -1.38 -3.43
CA ASP A 150 11.90 -0.98 -4.31
C ASP A 150 12.91 -2.12 -4.41
N ASP A 151 12.93 -2.81 -5.54
CA ASP A 151 13.90 -3.87 -5.86
C ASP A 151 15.30 -3.32 -6.25
N GLY A 152 15.51 -2.00 -6.10
CA GLY A 152 16.73 -1.29 -6.45
C GLY A 152 16.71 -0.73 -7.88
N TYR A 153 15.79 -1.17 -8.74
CA TYR A 153 15.63 -0.62 -10.10
C TYR A 153 15.27 0.86 -10.05
N ARG A 154 14.44 1.26 -9.08
CA ARG A 154 13.92 2.63 -9.01
C ARG A 154 14.99 3.61 -8.55
N ALA A 155 15.75 3.26 -7.52
CA ALA A 155 16.85 4.07 -7.05
C ALA A 155 17.88 4.37 -8.17
N GLU A 156 18.10 3.41 -9.08
CA GLU A 156 18.97 3.59 -10.24
C GLU A 156 18.33 4.46 -11.33
N LYS A 157 17.06 4.20 -11.70
CA LYS A 157 16.34 4.91 -12.77
C LYS A 157 15.93 6.34 -12.37
N TYR A 158 15.63 6.55 -11.09
CA TYR A 158 15.03 7.76 -10.54
C TYR A 158 15.78 8.26 -9.28
N PRO A 159 17.00 8.80 -9.45
CA PRO A 159 17.86 9.17 -8.32
C PRO A 159 17.33 10.38 -7.52
N GLN A 160 16.37 11.13 -8.06
CA GLN A 160 15.76 12.28 -7.43
C GLN A 160 14.27 12.35 -7.75
N PHE A 161 13.46 12.74 -6.78
CA PHE A 161 12.02 12.92 -6.98
C PHE A 161 11.70 14.14 -7.83
N PHE A 162 12.27 15.29 -7.45
CA PHE A 162 12.10 16.56 -8.15
C PHE A 162 13.01 16.65 -9.37
N ARG A 163 12.42 17.07 -10.49
CA ARG A 163 13.12 17.49 -11.70
C ARG A 163 13.21 19.03 -11.72
N PRO A 164 14.09 19.62 -12.53
CA PRO A 164 14.07 21.07 -12.76
C PRO A 164 12.65 21.53 -13.12
N PRO A 165 12.16 22.64 -12.55
CA PRO A 165 10.85 23.21 -12.89
C PRO A 165 10.69 23.48 -14.38
N ALA A 166 9.47 23.34 -14.89
CA ALA A 166 9.12 23.83 -16.21
C ALA A 166 9.03 25.36 -16.19
N THR A 167 9.53 25.99 -17.24
CA THR A 167 9.36 27.41 -17.48
C THR A 167 7.96 27.71 -18.03
N ALA A 168 7.49 28.94 -17.84
CA ALA A 168 6.22 29.37 -18.43
C ALA A 168 6.18 29.21 -19.96
N ALA A 169 7.32 29.39 -20.63
CA ALA A 169 7.43 29.22 -22.08
C ALA A 169 7.29 27.75 -22.52
N GLU A 170 7.85 26.81 -21.77
CA GLU A 170 7.70 25.36 -22.04
C GLU A 170 6.24 24.91 -21.85
N ILE A 171 5.56 25.45 -20.83
CA ILE A 171 4.13 25.19 -20.60
C ILE A 171 3.29 25.78 -21.74
N GLU A 172 3.52 27.04 -22.13
CA GLU A 172 2.81 27.70 -23.24
C GLU A 172 3.04 26.97 -24.58
N GLU A 173 4.26 26.48 -24.82
CA GLU A 173 4.57 25.68 -26.01
C GLU A 173 3.79 24.35 -26.00
N ALA A 174 3.68 23.68 -24.84
CA ALA A 174 2.92 22.45 -24.72
C ALA A 174 1.42 22.68 -24.92
N GLU A 175 0.84 23.73 -24.32
CA GLU A 175 -0.56 24.12 -24.53
C GLU A 175 -0.86 24.38 -26.01
N LYS A 176 0.03 25.12 -26.68
CA LYS A 176 -0.08 25.37 -28.13
C LYS A 176 0.06 24.11 -28.97
N ARG A 177 0.98 23.22 -28.59
CA ARG A 177 1.22 21.94 -29.29
C ARG A 177 0.05 20.97 -29.14
N LEU A 178 -0.59 20.97 -27.98
CA LEU A 178 -1.73 20.11 -27.66
C LEU A 178 -3.07 20.76 -28.04
N ASP A 179 -3.09 22.05 -28.38
CA ASP A 179 -4.29 22.85 -28.64
C ASP A 179 -5.30 22.80 -27.47
N VAL A 180 -4.77 22.90 -26.23
CA VAL A 180 -5.56 22.95 -24.99
C VAL A 180 -4.92 23.89 -23.97
N GLU A 181 -5.73 24.37 -23.04
CA GLU A 181 -5.24 24.95 -21.79
C GLU A 181 -5.06 23.83 -20.75
N LEU A 182 -3.87 23.74 -20.16
CA LEU A 182 -3.58 22.78 -19.10
C LEU A 182 -4.22 23.26 -17.78
N PRO A 183 -4.68 22.34 -16.91
CA PRO A 183 -5.24 22.70 -15.61
C PRO A 183 -4.28 23.55 -14.76
N ASP A 184 -4.81 24.53 -14.02
CA ASP A 184 -4.00 25.47 -13.23
C ASP A 184 -3.17 24.78 -12.14
N ASP A 185 -3.74 23.78 -11.46
CA ASP A 185 -3.05 22.95 -10.48
C ASP A 185 -1.93 22.11 -11.11
N TYR A 186 -2.15 21.61 -12.32
CA TYR A 186 -1.11 20.90 -13.08
C TYR A 186 0.01 21.84 -13.54
N LYS A 187 -0.31 23.07 -13.95
CA LYS A 187 0.71 24.11 -14.24
C LYS A 187 1.49 24.51 -12.99
N GLU A 188 0.83 24.62 -11.83
CA GLU A 188 1.50 24.84 -10.53
C GLU A 188 2.47 23.69 -10.23
N PHE A 189 2.02 22.44 -10.37
CA PHE A 189 2.88 21.26 -10.24
C PHE A 189 4.11 21.33 -11.16
N LEU A 190 3.92 21.60 -12.45
CA LEU A 190 4.99 21.69 -13.44
C LEU A 190 5.99 22.82 -13.11
N SER A 191 5.50 23.94 -12.56
CA SER A 191 6.33 25.05 -12.09
C SER A 191 7.14 24.75 -10.82
N ILE A 192 6.83 23.65 -10.14
CA ILE A 192 7.62 23.12 -9.02
C ILE A 192 8.58 22.02 -9.50
N THR A 193 8.14 21.18 -10.44
CA THR A 193 8.89 20.06 -10.99
C THR A 193 8.37 19.66 -12.38
N ASN A 194 9.22 19.63 -13.40
CA ASN A 194 8.83 19.25 -14.76
C ASN A 194 8.67 17.73 -14.90
N GLY A 195 7.55 17.20 -14.40
CA GLY A 195 7.37 15.77 -14.14
C GLY A 195 8.01 15.35 -12.81
N CYS A 196 7.83 14.10 -12.41
CA CYS A 196 8.42 13.58 -11.17
C CYS A 196 8.69 12.07 -11.25
N SER A 197 9.48 11.58 -10.31
CA SER A 197 9.71 10.14 -10.15
C SER A 197 8.47 9.44 -9.61
N PRO A 198 8.33 8.12 -9.80
CA PRO A 198 7.11 7.42 -9.44
C PRO A 198 6.82 7.51 -7.93
N MET A 199 5.54 7.53 -7.54
CA MET A 199 5.07 7.88 -6.18
C MET A 199 4.49 6.67 -5.46
N PHE A 200 4.88 6.40 -4.21
CA PHE A 200 4.34 5.26 -3.47
C PHE A 200 2.92 5.59 -2.98
N GLY A 201 1.93 4.90 -3.52
CA GLY A 201 0.51 5.07 -3.18
C GLY A 201 0.07 4.31 -1.92
N GLY A 202 0.99 3.60 -1.26
CA GLY A 202 0.69 2.76 -0.08
C GLY A 202 0.49 1.27 -0.39
N ILE A 203 0.43 0.89 -1.67
CA ILE A 203 0.34 -0.51 -2.12
C ILE A 203 1.45 -0.78 -3.14
N LEU A 204 1.50 0.06 -4.17
CA LEU A 204 2.50 0.04 -5.22
C LEU A 204 2.89 1.46 -5.59
N TYR A 205 3.90 1.58 -6.42
CA TYR A 205 4.29 2.86 -6.96
C TYR A 205 3.45 3.21 -8.18
N GLU A 206 2.82 4.38 -8.13
CA GLU A 206 2.21 5.03 -9.27
C GLU A 206 3.25 5.38 -10.33
N PRO A 207 2.89 5.40 -11.63
CA PRO A 207 3.80 5.78 -12.71
C PRO A 207 4.51 7.10 -12.47
N ALA A 208 5.74 7.21 -12.99
CA ALA A 208 6.43 8.49 -13.06
C ALA A 208 5.61 9.46 -13.90
N LEU A 209 5.60 10.75 -13.51
CA LEU A 209 5.01 11.78 -14.34
C LEU A 209 6.02 12.31 -15.35
N ASP A 210 5.60 12.37 -16.60
CA ASP A 210 6.39 12.82 -17.73
C ASP A 210 6.62 14.34 -17.65
N ALA A 211 7.70 14.77 -18.29
CA ALA A 211 7.96 16.19 -18.45
C ALA A 211 6.99 16.79 -19.48
N VAL A 212 6.70 18.09 -19.38
CA VAL A 212 5.69 18.79 -20.18
C VAL A 212 5.95 18.74 -21.69
N GLN A 213 7.20 18.57 -22.11
CA GLN A 213 7.55 18.36 -23.52
C GLN A 213 7.20 16.96 -24.03
N ASP A 214 7.10 15.98 -23.14
CA ASP A 214 6.93 14.57 -23.46
C ASP A 214 5.45 14.11 -23.38
N ILE A 215 4.56 14.94 -22.83
CA ILE A 215 3.11 14.62 -22.79
C ILE A 215 2.48 14.73 -24.18
N PHE A 216 1.49 13.89 -24.48
CA PHE A 216 0.85 13.85 -25.81
C PHE A 216 -0.59 13.33 -25.76
N TRP A 217 -1.35 13.63 -26.81
CA TRP A 217 -2.69 13.09 -27.02
C TRP A 217 -2.67 11.61 -27.42
N ILE A 218 -3.46 10.79 -26.75
CA ILE A 218 -3.86 9.48 -27.24
C ILE A 218 -5.25 9.65 -27.87
N THR A 219 -5.32 9.50 -29.19
CA THR A 219 -6.56 9.68 -29.98
C THR A 219 -6.92 8.47 -30.83
N ASP A 220 -5.94 7.65 -31.19
CA ASP A 220 -6.03 6.63 -32.23
C ASP A 220 -5.70 5.21 -31.73
N LYS A 221 -5.63 5.02 -30.41
CA LYS A 221 -5.43 3.72 -29.78
C LYS A 221 -6.74 3.24 -29.14
N PRO A 222 -7.57 2.44 -29.84
CA PRO A 222 -8.86 1.96 -29.34
C PRO A 222 -8.77 1.38 -27.94
N TYR A 223 -7.70 0.63 -27.67
CA TYR A 223 -7.44 0.02 -26.36
C TYR A 223 -7.47 1.01 -25.19
N PHE A 224 -7.08 2.27 -25.38
CA PHE A 224 -7.07 3.28 -24.33
C PHE A 224 -8.31 4.16 -24.34
N VAL A 225 -8.73 4.61 -25.53
CA VAL A 225 -9.83 5.59 -25.65
C VAL A 225 -11.22 4.95 -25.49
N GLU A 226 -11.35 3.64 -25.70
CA GLU A 226 -12.62 2.91 -25.56
C GLU A 226 -12.82 2.31 -24.17
N LEU A 227 -11.85 2.48 -23.25
CA LEU A 227 -11.97 2.00 -21.88
C LEU A 227 -13.14 2.70 -21.18
N PRO A 228 -13.93 1.97 -20.38
CA PRO A 228 -14.95 2.59 -19.56
C PRO A 228 -14.31 3.44 -18.46
N LEU A 229 -14.84 4.65 -18.25
CA LEU A 229 -14.54 5.41 -17.03
C LEU A 229 -15.22 4.75 -15.85
N THR A 230 -14.48 4.48 -14.78
CA THR A 230 -14.97 3.81 -13.56
C THR A 230 -14.52 4.55 -12.31
N MET A 231 -15.32 4.46 -11.23
CA MET A 231 -14.87 4.86 -9.88
C MET A 231 -14.22 3.67 -9.16
N ILE A 232 -13.40 3.93 -8.15
CA ILE A 232 -12.65 2.93 -7.35
C ILE A 232 -13.59 2.21 -6.35
N ASP A 233 -14.77 1.78 -6.79
CA ASP A 233 -15.69 0.96 -6.01
C ASP A 233 -16.43 -0.02 -6.93
N ASP A 234 -15.88 -1.23 -7.06
CA ASP A 234 -16.50 -2.47 -6.60
C ASP A 234 -17.83 -2.85 -7.28
N SER A 235 -18.82 -2.02 -7.00
CA SER A 235 -20.24 -2.33 -7.18
C SER A 235 -20.89 -1.60 -8.35
N ILE A 236 -20.25 -0.55 -8.89
CA ILE A 236 -20.80 0.29 -9.97
C ILE A 236 -20.26 -0.12 -11.36
N PHE A 237 -19.34 -1.09 -11.42
CA PHE A 237 -18.57 -1.46 -12.61
C PHE A 237 -19.36 -1.79 -13.87
N TRP A 238 -20.56 -2.37 -13.73
CA TRP A 238 -21.10 -3.16 -14.83
C TRP A 238 -22.06 -2.42 -15.76
N ASN A 239 -22.44 -1.18 -15.43
CA ASN A 239 -23.49 -0.46 -16.17
C ASN A 239 -23.09 0.94 -16.68
N ASN A 240 -21.85 1.40 -16.48
CA ASN A 240 -21.43 2.67 -17.07
C ASN A 240 -20.85 2.48 -18.47
N ASN A 241 -21.49 3.08 -19.47
CA ASN A 241 -21.05 3.04 -20.87
C ASN A 241 -20.25 4.28 -21.30
N VAL A 242 -19.91 5.18 -20.37
CA VAL A 242 -19.10 6.36 -20.70
C VAL A 242 -17.65 5.93 -20.90
N GLN A 243 -17.20 5.99 -22.15
CA GLN A 243 -15.82 5.71 -22.53
C GLN A 243 -14.92 6.93 -22.31
N VAL A 244 -13.66 6.68 -21.95
CA VAL A 244 -12.62 7.69 -21.71
C VAL A 244 -12.50 8.69 -22.87
N GLY A 245 -12.50 8.22 -24.12
CA GLY A 245 -12.29 9.06 -25.30
C GLY A 245 -10.86 9.60 -25.41
N PRO A 246 -10.63 10.68 -26.19
CA PRO A 246 -9.33 11.33 -26.29
C PRO A 246 -8.82 11.82 -24.92
N ILE A 247 -7.54 11.56 -24.64
CA ILE A 247 -6.88 11.85 -23.37
C ILE A 247 -5.45 12.32 -23.59
N ILE A 248 -4.92 13.07 -22.63
CA ILE A 248 -3.51 13.46 -22.63
C ILE A 248 -2.78 12.56 -21.65
N GLN A 249 -1.79 11.81 -22.13
CA GLN A 249 -0.92 11.02 -21.26
C GLN A 249 0.12 11.92 -20.60
N ILE A 250 0.19 11.83 -19.27
CA ILE A 250 1.12 12.62 -18.45
C ILE A 250 2.06 11.75 -17.61
N GLY A 251 2.00 10.43 -17.76
CA GLY A 251 2.89 9.48 -17.11
C GLY A 251 2.62 8.06 -17.59
N THR A 252 3.66 7.24 -17.62
CA THR A 252 3.57 5.82 -18.00
C THR A 252 4.71 5.02 -17.37
N GLU A 253 4.41 3.82 -16.90
CA GLU A 253 5.40 2.82 -16.48
C GLU A 253 4.81 1.43 -16.77
N ASP A 254 5.46 0.66 -17.65
CA ASP A 254 4.98 -0.63 -18.15
C ASP A 254 3.54 -0.57 -18.70
N ILE A 255 2.56 -1.11 -17.96
CA ILE A 255 1.14 -1.14 -18.33
C ILE A 255 0.32 -0.04 -17.64
N ASP A 256 0.90 0.66 -16.67
CA ASP A 256 0.23 1.68 -15.87
C ASP A 256 0.41 3.05 -16.52
N ASN A 257 -0.69 3.81 -16.61
CA ASN A 257 -0.71 5.10 -17.29
C ASN A 257 -1.49 6.13 -16.48
N THR A 258 -0.99 7.36 -16.49
CA THR A 258 -1.65 8.51 -15.85
C THR A 258 -2.13 9.47 -16.93
N TRP A 259 -3.41 9.84 -16.88
CA TRP A 259 -4.07 10.64 -17.91
C TRP A 259 -4.73 11.90 -17.35
N LEU A 260 -4.71 12.96 -18.15
CA LEU A 260 -5.65 14.06 -18.02
C LEU A 260 -6.88 13.77 -18.88
N VAL A 261 -8.03 13.65 -18.23
CA VAL A 261 -9.33 13.45 -18.87
C VAL A 261 -9.99 14.82 -19.10
N PRO A 262 -10.48 15.12 -20.32
CA PRO A 262 -11.13 16.40 -20.59
C PRO A 262 -12.33 16.68 -19.64
N PRO A 263 -12.52 17.92 -19.16
CA PRO A 263 -13.63 18.24 -18.26
C PRO A 263 -15.02 17.87 -18.80
N SER A 264 -15.25 18.07 -20.10
CA SER A 264 -16.50 17.71 -20.78
C SER A 264 -16.81 16.22 -20.67
N LYS A 265 -15.78 15.38 -20.68
CA LYS A 265 -15.93 13.94 -20.50
C LYS A 265 -16.26 13.57 -19.06
N MET A 266 -15.64 14.26 -18.10
CA MET A 266 -15.98 14.09 -16.69
C MET A 266 -17.42 14.53 -16.37
N ASP A 267 -17.94 15.54 -17.07
CA ASP A 267 -19.34 15.95 -16.93
C ASP A 267 -20.32 14.89 -17.46
N GLU A 268 -20.01 14.27 -18.60
CA GLU A 268 -20.74 13.13 -19.14
C GLU A 268 -20.76 11.96 -18.14
N PHE A 269 -19.59 11.62 -17.59
CA PHE A 269 -19.45 10.57 -16.59
C PHE A 269 -20.28 10.87 -15.33
N LYS A 270 -20.17 12.07 -14.76
CA LYS A 270 -20.97 12.48 -13.59
C LYS A 270 -22.47 12.43 -13.86
N ALA A 271 -22.91 12.80 -15.05
CA ALA A 271 -24.32 12.71 -15.44
C ALA A 271 -24.80 11.24 -15.52
N SER A 272 -23.98 10.36 -16.07
CA SER A 272 -24.24 8.91 -16.10
C SER A 272 -24.37 8.33 -14.69
N ILE A 273 -23.43 8.66 -13.79
CA ILE A 273 -23.48 8.23 -12.39
C ILE A 273 -24.75 8.72 -11.69
N ARG A 274 -25.11 10.01 -11.84
CA ARG A 274 -26.35 10.55 -11.22
C ARG A 274 -27.59 9.78 -11.64
N LYS A 275 -27.71 9.46 -12.94
CA LYS A 275 -28.83 8.68 -13.48
C LYS A 275 -28.91 7.26 -12.93
N MET A 276 -27.78 6.66 -12.54
CA MET A 276 -27.76 5.31 -11.97
C MET A 276 -28.11 5.28 -10.47
N ILE A 277 -27.93 6.40 -9.76
CA ILE A 277 -28.19 6.52 -8.32
C ILE A 277 -29.63 7.00 -8.04
N GLU A 278 -30.27 7.67 -9.01
CA GLU A 278 -31.71 8.03 -9.01
C GLU A 278 -32.63 6.84 -9.29
#